data_AF-D8TTK7-F1
#
_entry.id   AF-D8TTK7-F1
#
_cell.length_a   1.000
_cell.length_b   1.000
_cell.length_c   1.000
_cell.angle_alpha   90.00
_cell.angle_beta   90.00
_cell.angle_gamma   90.00
#
_symmetry.space_group_name_H-M   'P 1'
#
loop_
_entity.id
_entity.type
_entity.pdbx_description
1 polymer ?
#
loop_
_entity_poly.entity_id
_entity_poly.type
_entity_poly.pdbx_seq_one_letter_code
_entity_poly.pdbx_strand_id
1 'polypeptide(L)'
;MRTSYGPRAVFPLLVGASLAVLLALVDGNVDHAALLMKCSERQDCLTKRTVWEHFTSDLPSCLVNARVWWSSKSLGIPVTLVTQLSAERLDQLKAQCATWGGPLAAALYVPLHNPSATELLETSRQKLEAMIAHADELFRNSENNNNGHGCQLRLALIYELFADPRAQILYPVNSLRNYARLMADTDLIANIDVDMVPSLSISTALAEPQTLAEYTRACRSGAVYVLPAFETHCGGTSYADSVAVDGKKAVIQGIKRCVRRMRPKAPFSHNSTKYERWFATDEAYSITYGPLFEPWFISWRWGTLWYDYRYRGYGKNKIVQAAAMNATGAIWLVSPHGFLVHRPHTESRARKDFLRAKFSRKDMQALRGTVYEHVESLWEETKAEFADGKYVARVERDFQVCLGSLPWWQSSGGG
;
A
#
# COMPACT_ATOMS: atom_id res chain seq x y z
N MET A 1 -56.91 -31.73 -52.16
CA MET A 1 -55.45 -31.90 -51.99
C MET A 1 -54.85 -30.53 -51.63
N ARG A 2 -54.23 -30.49 -50.45
CA ARG A 2 -53.20 -29.57 -49.90
C ARG A 2 -53.07 -28.08 -50.34
N THR A 3 -53.14 -27.25 -49.28
CA THR A 3 -52.23 -26.15 -48.86
C THR A 3 -52.21 -24.81 -49.59
N SER A 4 -52.52 -23.72 -48.85
CA SER A 4 -51.62 -22.58 -48.59
C SER A 4 -52.35 -21.42 -47.89
N TYR A 5 -52.13 -21.25 -46.58
CA TYR A 5 -52.37 -19.99 -45.85
C TYR A 5 -51.11 -19.73 -45.01
N GLY A 6 -50.40 -18.63 -45.28
CA GLY A 6 -49.28 -18.16 -44.49
C GLY A 6 -49.65 -16.86 -43.75
N PRO A 7 -49.50 -16.76 -42.42
CA PRO A 7 -49.78 -15.55 -41.68
C PRO A 7 -48.52 -14.72 -41.37
N ARG A 8 -48.78 -13.44 -41.09
CA ARG A 8 -47.88 -12.37 -40.66
C ARG A 8 -46.94 -12.78 -39.52
N ALA A 9 -45.67 -12.39 -39.62
CA ALA A 9 -44.72 -12.41 -38.52
C ALA A 9 -44.42 -10.98 -38.05
N VAL A 10 -44.66 -10.74 -36.76
CA VAL A 10 -44.20 -9.62 -35.95
C VAL A 10 -42.76 -9.92 -35.55
N PHE A 11 -41.82 -9.01 -35.81
CA PHE A 11 -40.45 -9.09 -35.28
C PHE A 11 -40.28 -8.10 -34.12
N PRO A 12 -39.80 -8.54 -32.93
CA PRO A 12 -39.47 -7.66 -31.82
C PRO A 12 -38.08 -7.04 -31.97
N LEU A 13 -37.90 -5.87 -31.34
CA LEU A 13 -36.66 -5.11 -31.25
C LEU A 13 -35.51 -5.93 -30.66
N LEU A 14 -34.38 -5.95 -31.39
CA LEU A 14 -33.04 -6.14 -30.85
C LEU A 14 -32.32 -4.79 -31.02
N VAL A 15 -32.29 -3.97 -29.97
CA VAL A 15 -31.40 -2.81 -29.92
C VAL A 15 -30.00 -3.33 -29.63
N GLY A 16 -29.20 -3.41 -30.70
CA GLY A 16 -27.80 -3.74 -30.63
C GLY A 16 -27.02 -2.65 -29.89
N ALA A 17 -26.32 -3.08 -28.85
CA ALA A 17 -25.15 -2.37 -28.34
C ALA A 17 -24.06 -2.38 -29.42
N SER A 18 -23.76 -1.24 -30.04
CA SER A 18 -22.50 -0.93 -30.73
C SER A 18 -22.57 0.47 -31.34
N LEU A 19 -22.30 1.51 -30.55
CA LEU A 19 -21.63 2.76 -30.97
C LEU A 19 -21.47 3.69 -29.75
N ALA A 20 -20.48 3.40 -28.90
CA ALA A 20 -19.98 4.36 -27.92
C ALA A 20 -18.47 4.12 -27.69
N VAL A 21 -17.76 3.90 -28.79
CA VAL A 21 -16.30 3.98 -28.86
C VAL A 21 -16.03 5.11 -29.85
N LEU A 22 -15.15 6.04 -29.46
CA LEU A 22 -14.93 7.38 -30.02
C LEU A 22 -15.88 8.46 -29.50
N LEU A 23 -15.68 8.88 -28.25
CA LEU A 23 -15.72 10.30 -27.79
C LEU A 23 -15.41 10.33 -26.29
N ALA A 24 -14.13 10.14 -25.93
CA ALA A 24 -13.59 10.45 -24.60
C ALA A 24 -12.20 11.11 -24.71
N LEU A 25 -12.00 11.86 -25.80
CA LEU A 25 -10.86 12.76 -25.98
C LEU A 25 -11.38 14.16 -26.33
N VAL A 26 -12.38 14.60 -25.57
CA VAL A 26 -12.77 16.00 -25.53
C VAL A 26 -12.52 16.43 -24.09
N ASP A 27 -11.58 17.36 -23.93
CA ASP A 27 -11.13 18.02 -22.68
C ASP A 27 -10.03 17.37 -21.83
N GLY A 28 -9.02 16.70 -22.41
CA GLY A 28 -7.67 16.55 -21.78
C GLY A 28 -7.56 16.04 -20.33
N ASN A 29 -8.64 15.55 -19.73
CA ASN A 29 -8.75 15.25 -18.30
C ASN A 29 -8.85 13.73 -18.17
N VAL A 30 -7.79 13.11 -17.69
CA VAL A 30 -7.72 11.66 -17.50
C VAL A 30 -8.63 11.28 -16.33
N ASP A 31 -9.67 10.48 -16.59
CA ASP A 31 -10.49 9.89 -15.52
C ASP A 31 -9.71 8.73 -14.87
N HIS A 32 -8.88 9.09 -13.90
CA HIS A 32 -8.01 8.17 -13.18
C HIS A 32 -8.81 7.07 -12.46
N ALA A 33 -9.96 7.42 -11.88
CA ALA A 33 -10.79 6.47 -11.14
C ALA A 33 -11.41 5.43 -12.08
N ALA A 34 -11.98 5.86 -13.21
CA ALA A 34 -12.54 4.94 -14.21
C ALA A 34 -11.47 4.01 -14.81
N LEU A 35 -10.27 4.51 -15.07
CA LEU A 35 -9.16 3.68 -15.58
C LEU A 35 -8.70 2.63 -14.56
N LEU A 36 -8.62 2.97 -13.28
CA LEU A 36 -8.31 2.01 -12.21
C LEU A 36 -9.43 0.97 -12.01
N MET A 37 -10.70 1.35 -12.14
CA MET A 37 -11.81 0.39 -12.07
C MET A 37 -11.70 -0.71 -13.13
N LYS A 38 -11.24 -0.36 -14.34
CA LYS A 38 -11.02 -1.32 -15.45
C LYS A 38 -9.96 -2.38 -15.16
N CYS A 39 -9.06 -2.14 -14.20
CA CYS A 39 -7.98 -3.07 -13.88
C CYS A 39 -8.45 -4.41 -13.31
N SER A 40 -9.66 -4.49 -12.74
CA SER A 40 -10.21 -5.73 -12.20
C SER A 40 -11.33 -6.36 -13.03
N GLU A 41 -11.79 -5.72 -14.11
CA GLU A 41 -12.93 -6.20 -14.92
C GLU A 41 -12.68 -7.56 -15.59
N ARG A 42 -11.41 -7.90 -15.87
CA ARG A 42 -11.03 -9.15 -16.56
C ARG A 42 -10.77 -10.32 -15.60
N GLN A 43 -10.89 -10.11 -14.30
CA GLN A 43 -10.56 -11.12 -13.31
C GLN A 43 -11.78 -11.96 -12.95
N ASP A 44 -11.74 -13.27 -13.24
CA ASP A 44 -12.74 -14.22 -12.74
C ASP A 44 -12.43 -14.63 -11.28
N CYS A 45 -12.60 -13.68 -10.35
CA CYS A 45 -12.38 -13.92 -8.93
C CYS A 45 -13.48 -14.73 -8.26
N LEU A 46 -14.69 -14.75 -8.85
CA LEU A 46 -15.79 -15.57 -8.37
C LEU A 46 -15.48 -17.05 -8.52
N THR A 47 -14.81 -17.48 -9.58
CA THR A 47 -14.36 -18.88 -9.72
C THR A 47 -13.08 -19.15 -8.94
N LYS A 48 -12.10 -18.22 -8.95
CA LYS A 48 -10.75 -18.43 -8.39
C LYS A 48 -10.65 -18.48 -6.86
N ARG A 49 -11.54 -17.79 -6.12
CA ARG A 49 -11.68 -17.69 -4.65
C ARG A 49 -10.57 -18.31 -3.79
N THR A 50 -10.02 -17.53 -2.88
CA THR A 50 -8.86 -17.92 -2.09
C THR A 50 -9.17 -19.03 -1.07
N VAL A 51 -8.33 -20.07 -1.09
CA VAL A 51 -8.22 -21.13 -0.08
C VAL A 51 -6.81 -21.14 0.52
N TRP A 52 -6.61 -21.87 1.61
CA TRP A 52 -5.32 -21.90 2.32
C TRP A 52 -4.17 -22.38 1.42
N GLU A 53 -4.43 -23.38 0.59
CA GLU A 53 -3.45 -24.03 -0.29
C GLU A 53 -2.89 -23.07 -1.34
N HIS A 54 -3.63 -22.03 -1.72
CA HIS A 54 -3.14 -21.00 -2.63
C HIS A 54 -1.96 -20.23 -2.03
N PHE A 55 -1.96 -20.01 -0.71
CA PHE A 55 -0.85 -19.36 -0.03
C PHE A 55 0.37 -20.28 0.08
N THR A 56 0.19 -21.53 0.51
CA THR A 56 1.31 -22.47 0.62
C THR A 56 1.93 -22.82 -0.74
N SER A 57 1.22 -22.56 -1.84
CA SER A 57 1.66 -22.78 -3.21
C SER A 57 2.03 -21.49 -3.96
N ASP A 58 2.15 -20.36 -3.26
CA ASP A 58 2.54 -19.07 -3.85
C ASP A 58 1.68 -18.60 -5.04
N LEU A 59 0.39 -18.95 -5.04
CA LEU A 59 -0.56 -18.51 -6.06
C LEU A 59 -1.10 -17.12 -5.73
N PRO A 60 -1.14 -16.16 -6.67
CA PRO A 60 -1.51 -14.76 -6.43
C PRO A 60 -2.95 -14.58 -5.93
N SER A 61 -3.19 -13.50 -5.15
CA SER A 61 -4.53 -13.12 -4.70
C SER A 61 -5.35 -12.59 -5.87
N CYS A 62 -6.65 -12.88 -5.88
CA CYS A 62 -7.56 -12.30 -6.86
C CYS A 62 -8.22 -11.06 -6.26
N LEU A 63 -7.75 -9.87 -6.68
CA LEU A 63 -8.08 -8.59 -6.07
C LEU A 63 -8.98 -7.77 -6.99
N VAL A 64 -10.14 -7.38 -6.50
CA VAL A 64 -11.14 -6.63 -7.28
C VAL A 64 -11.37 -5.25 -6.70
N ASN A 65 -11.30 -4.21 -7.53
CA ASN A 65 -11.72 -2.87 -7.15
C ASN A 65 -13.24 -2.83 -7.07
N ALA A 66 -13.78 -2.63 -5.88
CA ALA A 66 -15.19 -2.36 -5.68
C ALA A 66 -15.54 -0.92 -6.08
N ARG A 67 -14.66 0.02 -5.72
CA ARG A 67 -14.80 1.44 -6.06
C ARG A 67 -13.47 2.16 -5.90
N VAL A 68 -13.28 3.21 -6.69
CA VAL A 68 -12.10 4.08 -6.64
C VAL A 68 -12.55 5.53 -6.51
N TRP A 69 -11.87 6.28 -5.66
CA TRP A 69 -12.07 7.71 -5.45
C TRP A 69 -10.77 8.45 -5.71
N TRP A 70 -10.88 9.64 -6.31
CA TRP A 70 -9.74 10.47 -6.67
C TRP A 70 -10.05 11.91 -6.29
N SER A 71 -9.25 12.48 -5.38
CA SER A 71 -9.42 13.84 -4.90
C SER A 71 -9.39 14.85 -6.05
N SER A 72 -10.28 15.84 -5.94
CA SER A 72 -10.40 16.98 -6.85
C SER A 72 -9.57 18.18 -6.42
N LYS A 73 -8.96 18.12 -5.23
CA LYS A 73 -8.10 19.18 -4.71
C LYS A 73 -6.90 19.39 -5.61
N SER A 74 -6.42 20.64 -5.66
CA SER A 74 -5.15 20.95 -6.31
C SER A 74 -4.01 20.17 -5.65
N LEU A 75 -3.03 19.77 -6.47
CA LEU A 75 -1.84 19.10 -5.99
C LEU A 75 -1.11 20.00 -4.99
N GLY A 76 -0.81 19.46 -3.80
CA GLY A 76 0.06 20.11 -2.82
C GLY A 76 1.53 19.79 -3.12
N ILE A 77 2.21 19.12 -2.19
CA ILE A 77 3.59 18.65 -2.48
C ILE A 77 3.55 17.53 -3.55
N PRO A 78 4.47 17.53 -4.53
CA PRO A 78 4.47 16.55 -5.62
C PRO A 78 5.17 15.24 -5.20
N VAL A 79 4.75 14.67 -4.07
CA VAL A 79 5.21 13.38 -3.56
C VAL A 79 3.99 12.57 -3.12
N THR A 80 3.78 11.41 -3.73
CA THR A 80 2.65 10.54 -3.37
C THR A 80 3.03 9.65 -2.19
N LEU A 81 2.31 9.78 -1.08
CA LEU A 81 2.35 8.77 -0.01
C LEU A 81 1.55 7.56 -0.47
N VAL A 82 2.13 6.37 -0.37
CA VAL A 82 1.50 5.10 -0.72
C VAL A 82 1.31 4.28 0.55
N THR A 83 0.08 3.84 0.79
CA THR A 83 -0.29 3.05 1.96
C THR A 83 -1.35 1.99 1.62
N GLN A 84 -1.54 1.06 2.53
CA GLN A 84 -2.61 0.07 2.47
C GLN A 84 -3.17 -0.13 3.87
N LEU A 85 -4.43 -0.54 3.96
CA LEU A 85 -5.10 -0.70 5.23
C LEU A 85 -6.28 -1.67 5.17
N SER A 86 -6.58 -2.26 6.32
CA SER A 86 -7.86 -2.91 6.60
C SER A 86 -8.89 -1.92 7.15
N ALA A 87 -10.16 -2.32 7.17
CA ALA A 87 -11.28 -1.48 7.62
C ALA A 87 -11.12 -0.95 9.06
N GLU A 88 -10.49 -1.70 9.97
CA GLU A 88 -10.25 -1.27 11.36
C GLU A 88 -9.14 -0.20 11.51
N ARG A 89 -8.58 0.27 10.40
CA ARG A 89 -7.49 1.27 10.37
C ARG A 89 -7.89 2.58 9.70
N LEU A 90 -9.17 2.80 9.42
CA LEU A 90 -9.65 4.05 8.80
C LEU A 90 -9.24 5.31 9.58
N ASP A 91 -9.24 5.26 10.92
CA ASP A 91 -8.81 6.41 11.73
C ASP A 91 -7.30 6.66 11.64
N GLN A 92 -6.49 5.65 11.32
CA GLN A 92 -5.06 5.85 11.06
C GLN A 92 -4.85 6.55 9.72
N LEU A 93 -5.63 6.20 8.70
CA LEU A 93 -5.61 6.89 7.41
C LEU A 93 -6.00 8.37 7.55
N LYS A 94 -7.00 8.69 8.40
CA LYS A 94 -7.36 10.08 8.71
C LYS A 94 -6.17 10.84 9.31
N ALA A 95 -5.47 10.25 10.28
CA ALA A 95 -4.30 10.89 10.91
C ALA A 95 -3.12 11.06 9.93
N GLN A 96 -2.86 10.06 9.09
CA GLN A 96 -1.84 10.14 8.04
C GLN A 96 -2.18 11.21 7.00
N CYS A 97 -3.45 11.29 6.58
CA CYS A 97 -3.92 12.32 5.65
C CYS A 97 -3.86 13.73 6.27
N ALA A 98 -4.08 13.88 7.57
CA ALA A 98 -4.09 15.19 8.23
C ALA A 98 -2.72 15.90 8.23
N THR A 99 -1.62 15.14 8.14
CA THR A 99 -0.24 15.66 8.21
C THR A 99 0.50 15.60 6.88
N TRP A 100 0.01 14.80 5.92
CA TRP A 100 0.59 14.71 4.59
C TRP A 100 0.07 15.81 3.66
N GLY A 101 0.97 16.63 3.12
CA GLY A 101 0.63 17.79 2.28
C GLY A 101 0.43 17.48 0.80
N GLY A 102 0.49 16.22 0.37
CA GLY A 102 0.45 15.81 -1.04
C GLY A 102 -0.60 14.75 -1.33
N PRO A 103 -0.52 14.08 -2.49
CA PRO A 103 -1.37 12.94 -2.78
C PRO A 103 -1.12 11.80 -1.80
N LEU A 104 -2.20 11.17 -1.36
CA LEU A 104 -2.15 9.96 -0.54
C LEU A 104 -2.94 8.87 -1.24
N ALA A 105 -2.23 7.87 -1.76
CA ALA A 105 -2.78 6.69 -2.39
C ALA A 105 -2.94 5.54 -1.39
N ALA A 106 -4.18 5.11 -1.16
CA ALA A 106 -4.53 4.09 -0.18
C ALA A 106 -5.33 2.93 -0.80
N ALA A 107 -4.87 1.69 -0.59
CA ALA A 107 -5.65 0.48 -0.87
C ALA A 107 -6.36 0.00 0.39
N LEU A 108 -7.68 0.20 0.47
CA LEU A 108 -8.54 -0.25 1.56
C LEU A 108 -9.05 -1.67 1.27
N TYR A 109 -8.66 -2.63 2.09
CA TYR A 109 -8.88 -4.06 1.84
C TYR A 109 -10.06 -4.64 2.63
N VAL A 110 -10.87 -5.45 1.94
CA VAL A 110 -12.03 -6.15 2.50
C VAL A 110 -11.99 -7.65 2.18
N PRO A 111 -11.67 -8.52 3.16
CA PRO A 111 -11.84 -9.95 2.98
C PRO A 111 -13.31 -10.34 3.10
N LEU A 112 -13.83 -11.07 2.11
CA LEU A 112 -15.22 -11.55 2.06
C LEU A 112 -15.24 -13.08 2.03
N HIS A 113 -15.97 -13.71 2.94
CA HIS A 113 -16.17 -15.16 2.93
C HIS A 113 -17.30 -15.49 1.97
N ASN A 114 -16.97 -16.16 0.88
CA ASN A 114 -17.89 -16.48 -0.20
C ASN A 114 -17.61 -17.89 -0.73
N PRO A 115 -18.11 -18.96 -0.09
CA PRO A 115 -17.88 -20.33 -0.57
C PRO A 115 -18.48 -20.60 -1.95
N SER A 116 -19.54 -19.89 -2.34
CA SER A 116 -20.20 -20.03 -3.66
C SER A 116 -19.26 -19.64 -4.81
N ALA A 117 -19.24 -20.46 -5.85
CA ALA A 117 -18.45 -20.25 -7.07
C ALA A 117 -19.15 -19.47 -8.16
N THR A 118 -20.47 -19.37 -8.07
CA THR A 118 -21.33 -18.88 -9.15
C THR A 118 -21.90 -17.51 -8.84
N GLU A 119 -21.98 -17.15 -7.56
CA GLU A 119 -22.58 -15.90 -7.12
C GLU A 119 -21.93 -15.34 -5.86
N LEU A 120 -22.05 -14.02 -5.70
CA LEU A 120 -21.71 -13.33 -4.46
C LEU A 120 -22.86 -13.50 -3.47
N LEU A 121 -22.58 -14.12 -2.32
CA LEU A 121 -23.53 -14.28 -1.23
C LEU A 121 -24.04 -12.93 -0.75
N GLU A 122 -25.31 -12.89 -0.36
CA GLU A 122 -25.97 -11.69 0.14
C GLU A 122 -25.24 -11.04 1.31
N THR A 123 -24.71 -11.85 2.24
CA THR A 123 -23.91 -11.34 3.37
C THR A 123 -22.59 -10.68 2.93
N SER A 124 -21.96 -11.19 1.87
CA SER A 124 -20.77 -10.59 1.28
C SER A 124 -21.10 -9.29 0.55
N ARG A 125 -22.24 -9.26 -0.17
CA ARG A 125 -22.76 -8.06 -0.83
C ARG A 125 -23.05 -6.95 0.17
N GLN A 126 -23.83 -7.24 1.22
CA GLN A 126 -24.16 -6.28 2.28
C GLN A 126 -22.93 -5.72 2.98
N LYS A 127 -21.94 -6.58 3.29
CA LYS A 127 -20.67 -6.14 3.88
C LYS A 127 -19.89 -5.22 2.94
N LEU A 128 -19.88 -5.53 1.64
CA LEU A 128 -19.19 -4.70 0.65
C LEU A 128 -19.88 -3.33 0.48
N GLU A 129 -21.21 -3.30 0.39
CA GLU A 129 -22.01 -2.08 0.29
C GLU A 129 -21.83 -1.17 1.51
N ALA A 130 -21.89 -1.73 2.72
CA ALA A 130 -21.59 -1.00 3.94
C ALA A 130 -20.18 -0.41 3.92
N MET A 131 -19.22 -1.14 3.34
CA MET A 131 -17.85 -0.67 3.25
C MET A 131 -17.63 0.42 2.21
N ILE A 132 -18.37 0.38 1.09
CA ILE A 132 -18.45 1.47 0.12
C ILE A 132 -19.00 2.74 0.79
N ALA A 133 -20.09 2.62 1.56
CA ALA A 133 -20.70 3.78 2.22
C ALA A 133 -19.76 4.47 3.23
N HIS A 134 -19.04 3.69 4.05
CA HIS A 134 -18.05 4.27 4.97
C HIS A 134 -16.85 4.90 4.23
N ALA A 135 -16.41 4.30 3.12
CA ALA A 135 -15.33 4.87 2.30
C ALA A 135 -15.76 6.16 1.58
N ASP A 136 -17.01 6.22 1.11
CA ASP A 136 -17.64 7.44 0.56
C ASP A 136 -17.65 8.57 1.60
N GLU A 137 -18.07 8.27 2.83
CA GLU A 137 -18.09 9.27 3.90
C GLU A 137 -16.68 9.77 4.24
N LEU A 138 -15.72 8.86 4.38
CA LEU A 138 -14.31 9.21 4.61
C LEU A 138 -13.78 10.13 3.51
N PHE A 139 -14.00 9.76 2.25
CA PHE A 139 -13.52 10.52 1.10
C PHE A 139 -14.17 11.92 1.07
N ARG A 140 -15.49 12.01 1.21
CA ARG A 140 -16.22 13.30 1.27
C ARG A 140 -15.71 14.19 2.41
N ASN A 141 -15.47 13.63 3.59
CA ASN A 141 -14.91 14.37 4.73
C ASN A 141 -13.49 14.85 4.44
N SER A 142 -12.69 14.05 3.73
CA SER A 142 -11.35 14.45 3.30
C SER A 142 -11.40 15.62 2.31
N GLU A 143 -12.37 15.66 1.39
CA GLU A 143 -12.54 16.76 0.43
C GLU A 143 -12.98 18.06 1.10
N ASN A 144 -13.89 18.00 2.07
CA ASN A 144 -14.46 19.17 2.74
C ASN A 144 -13.54 19.85 3.76
N ASN A 145 -12.40 19.24 4.11
CA ASN A 145 -11.48 19.82 5.07
C ASN A 145 -10.68 20.97 4.42
N ASN A 146 -11.25 22.18 4.46
CA ASN A 146 -10.74 23.39 3.81
C ASN A 146 -9.72 24.17 4.66
N ASN A 147 -9.28 23.66 5.80
CA ASN A 147 -8.35 24.35 6.70
C ASN A 147 -6.91 24.46 6.15
N GLY A 148 -6.68 24.25 4.84
CA GLY A 148 -5.35 24.25 4.22
C GLY A 148 -4.44 23.08 4.63
N HIS A 149 -4.89 22.23 5.54
CA HIS A 149 -4.19 21.06 6.06
C HIS A 149 -4.95 19.78 5.70
N GLY A 150 -4.33 18.92 4.90
CA GLY A 150 -4.89 17.62 4.53
C GLY A 150 -4.43 17.14 3.16
N CYS A 151 -4.35 15.82 3.02
CA CYS A 151 -3.91 15.18 1.80
C CYS A 151 -4.90 15.34 0.64
N GLN A 152 -4.41 15.06 -0.58
CA GLN A 152 -5.25 14.77 -1.74
C GLN A 152 -5.48 13.25 -1.80
N LEU A 153 -6.58 12.78 -1.22
CA LEU A 153 -6.84 11.35 -1.05
C LEU A 153 -7.16 10.66 -2.38
N ARG A 154 -6.51 9.52 -2.63
CA ARG A 154 -6.81 8.58 -3.71
C ARG A 154 -7.04 7.23 -3.06
N LEU A 155 -8.27 6.73 -3.13
CA LEU A 155 -8.69 5.57 -2.37
C LEU A 155 -9.17 4.49 -3.34
N ALA A 156 -8.68 3.28 -3.21
CA ALA A 156 -9.22 2.10 -3.87
C ALA A 156 -9.76 1.15 -2.81
N LEU A 157 -11.07 0.87 -2.83
CA LEU A 157 -11.66 -0.19 -2.04
C LEU A 157 -11.51 -1.50 -2.80
N ILE A 158 -10.72 -2.42 -2.26
CA ILE A 158 -10.35 -3.68 -2.88
C ILE A 158 -10.88 -4.83 -2.04
N TYR A 159 -11.56 -5.79 -2.66
CA TYR A 159 -11.99 -7.00 -1.98
C TYR A 159 -11.37 -8.26 -2.59
N GLU A 160 -11.32 -9.29 -1.75
CA GLU A 160 -10.92 -10.65 -2.13
C GLU A 160 -11.95 -11.63 -1.59
N LEU A 161 -12.30 -12.62 -2.41
CA LEU A 161 -13.27 -13.66 -2.06
C LEU A 161 -12.54 -14.89 -1.53
N PHE A 162 -13.00 -15.40 -0.39
CA PHE A 162 -12.43 -16.56 0.28
C PHE A 162 -13.42 -17.72 0.32
N ALA A 163 -13.02 -18.88 -0.16
CA ALA A 163 -13.78 -20.11 0.04
C ALA A 163 -13.46 -20.77 1.39
N ASP A 164 -12.25 -20.57 1.93
CA ASP A 164 -11.86 -21.01 3.27
C ASP A 164 -11.81 -19.80 4.24
N PRO A 165 -12.64 -19.74 5.30
CA PRO A 165 -12.60 -18.65 6.26
C PRO A 165 -11.25 -18.54 7.01
N ARG A 166 -10.50 -19.63 7.17
CA ARG A 166 -9.16 -19.61 7.81
C ARG A 166 -8.17 -18.81 6.99
N ALA A 167 -8.31 -18.82 5.66
CA ALA A 167 -7.44 -18.10 4.75
C ALA A 167 -7.60 -16.57 4.84
N GLN A 168 -8.65 -16.04 5.48
CA GLN A 168 -8.82 -14.59 5.67
C GLN A 168 -7.73 -13.94 6.54
N ILE A 169 -6.95 -14.72 7.27
CA ILE A 169 -5.76 -14.25 7.99
C ILE A 169 -4.61 -13.85 7.05
N LEU A 170 -4.64 -14.32 5.79
CA LEU A 170 -3.64 -14.13 4.75
C LEU A 170 -3.81 -12.76 4.08
N TYR A 171 -3.59 -11.72 4.85
CA TYR A 171 -3.69 -10.35 4.38
C TYR A 171 -2.68 -10.09 3.23
N PRO A 172 -3.11 -9.73 2.01
CA PRO A 172 -2.24 -9.63 0.82
C PRO A 172 -1.45 -8.31 0.80
N VAL A 173 -0.67 -8.07 1.85
CA VAL A 173 -0.03 -6.77 2.16
C VAL A 173 0.79 -6.20 1.01
N ASN A 174 1.58 -7.04 0.33
CA ASN A 174 2.48 -6.61 -0.73
C ASN A 174 1.74 -6.31 -2.03
N SER A 175 0.74 -7.13 -2.38
CA SER A 175 -0.19 -6.84 -3.46
C SER A 175 -0.89 -5.50 -3.22
N LEU A 176 -1.43 -5.27 -2.02
CA LEU A 176 -2.12 -4.02 -1.69
C LEU A 176 -1.21 -2.79 -1.77
N ARG A 177 0.07 -2.92 -1.39
CA ARG A 177 1.06 -1.84 -1.61
C ARG A 177 1.27 -1.54 -3.09
N ASN A 178 1.35 -2.58 -3.93
CA ASN A 178 1.46 -2.41 -5.38
C ASN A 178 0.21 -1.75 -5.96
N TYR A 179 -0.99 -2.21 -5.60
CA TYR A 179 -2.25 -1.64 -6.07
C TYR A 179 -2.46 -0.19 -5.62
N ALA A 180 -2.09 0.15 -4.37
CA ALA A 180 -2.07 1.53 -3.93
C ALA A 180 -1.10 2.38 -4.76
N ARG A 181 0.11 1.85 -5.03
CA ARG A 181 1.12 2.54 -5.83
C ARG A 181 0.68 2.78 -7.27
N LEU A 182 -0.23 1.98 -7.85
CA LEU A 182 -0.78 2.26 -9.19
C LEU A 182 -1.43 3.65 -9.25
N MET A 183 -1.97 4.18 -8.15
CA MET A 183 -2.56 5.52 -8.09
C MET A 183 -1.51 6.64 -7.91
N ALA A 184 -0.21 6.34 -7.86
CA ALA A 184 0.84 7.35 -7.78
C ALA A 184 1.18 7.90 -9.17
N ASP A 185 1.05 9.22 -9.35
CA ASP A 185 1.29 9.99 -10.58
C ASP A 185 2.37 11.08 -10.39
N THR A 186 3.02 11.11 -9.23
CA THR A 186 4.12 12.04 -8.91
C THR A 186 5.49 11.40 -9.13
N ASP A 187 6.55 12.18 -9.27
CA ASP A 187 7.89 11.63 -9.54
C ASP A 187 8.50 10.91 -8.35
N LEU A 188 8.18 11.34 -7.12
CA LEU A 188 8.63 10.71 -5.88
C LEU A 188 7.48 10.03 -5.15
N ILE A 189 7.76 8.88 -4.54
CA ILE A 189 6.80 8.15 -3.69
C ILE A 189 7.36 7.92 -2.29
N ALA A 190 6.47 7.82 -1.32
CA ALA A 190 6.77 7.44 0.06
C ALA A 190 5.92 6.24 0.47
N ASN A 191 6.52 5.05 0.54
CA ASN A 191 5.79 3.84 0.96
C ASN A 191 5.76 3.77 2.49
N ILE A 192 4.61 4.09 3.09
CA ILE A 192 4.46 4.27 4.54
C ILE A 192 3.28 3.42 5.02
N ASP A 193 3.46 2.66 6.10
CA ASP A 193 2.34 1.89 6.67
C ASP A 193 1.30 2.86 7.28
N VAL A 194 0.01 2.51 7.22
CA VAL A 194 -1.09 3.42 7.61
C VAL A 194 -1.02 3.88 9.07
N ASP A 195 -0.42 3.09 9.95
CA ASP A 195 -0.23 3.38 11.37
C ASP A 195 1.01 4.25 11.66
N MET A 196 1.75 4.66 10.63
CA MET A 196 2.89 5.55 10.72
C MET A 196 2.50 6.94 10.22
N VAL A 197 2.31 7.88 11.15
CA VAL A 197 1.95 9.26 10.84
C VAL A 197 3.23 10.03 10.46
N PRO A 198 3.32 10.60 9.24
CA PRO A 198 4.43 11.44 8.86
C PRO A 198 4.40 12.77 9.62
N SER A 199 5.57 13.30 9.98
CA SER A 199 5.64 14.60 10.62
C SER A 199 5.18 15.72 9.68
N LEU A 200 4.48 16.73 10.19
CA LEU A 200 4.10 17.90 9.39
C LEU A 200 5.34 18.59 8.78
N SER A 201 6.49 18.48 9.46
CA SER A 201 7.76 19.02 9.01
C SER A 201 8.26 18.44 7.68
N ILE A 202 7.98 17.17 7.36
CA ILE A 202 8.40 16.61 6.06
C ILE A 202 7.59 17.21 4.92
N SER A 203 6.28 17.38 5.11
CA SER A 203 5.42 18.04 4.14
C SER A 203 5.83 19.50 3.94
N THR A 204 6.15 20.21 5.03
CA THR A 204 6.63 21.60 4.98
C THR A 204 7.95 21.69 4.21
N ALA A 205 8.91 20.82 4.49
CA ALA A 205 10.20 20.84 3.82
C ALA A 205 10.12 20.49 2.34
N LEU A 206 9.25 19.54 1.95
CA LEU A 206 9.06 19.15 0.54
C LEU A 206 8.22 20.16 -0.27
N ALA A 207 7.58 21.12 0.39
CA ALA A 207 6.96 22.26 -0.29
C ALA A 207 7.99 23.30 -0.74
N GLU A 208 9.18 23.32 -0.12
CA GLU A 208 10.27 24.21 -0.51
C GLU A 208 10.93 23.72 -1.82
N PRO A 209 10.96 24.56 -2.89
CA PRO A 209 11.45 24.13 -4.21
C PRO A 209 12.88 23.59 -4.21
N GLN A 210 13.77 24.18 -3.41
CA GLN A 210 15.15 23.73 -3.33
C GLN A 210 15.27 22.33 -2.71
N THR A 211 14.62 22.11 -1.56
CA THR A 211 14.60 20.81 -0.88
C THR A 211 14.00 19.74 -1.78
N LEU A 212 12.87 20.03 -2.44
CA LEU A 212 12.25 19.11 -3.39
C LEU A 212 13.19 18.76 -4.54
N ALA A 213 13.89 19.75 -5.12
CA ALA A 213 14.83 19.53 -6.21
C ALA A 213 16.04 18.68 -5.77
N GLU A 214 16.53 18.85 -4.55
CA GLU A 214 17.59 18.02 -3.97
C GLU A 214 17.13 16.57 -3.81
N TYR A 215 15.95 16.34 -3.21
CA TYR A 215 15.39 14.99 -3.05
C TYR A 215 15.15 14.33 -4.41
N THR A 216 14.60 15.08 -5.37
CA THR A 216 14.30 14.56 -6.71
C THR A 216 15.56 14.13 -7.44
N ARG A 217 16.59 14.99 -7.45
CA ARG A 217 17.88 14.70 -8.09
C ARG A 217 18.59 13.51 -7.48
N ALA A 218 18.64 13.44 -6.15
CA ALA A 218 19.28 12.34 -5.44
C ALA A 218 18.52 11.02 -5.69
N CYS A 219 17.18 11.04 -5.58
CA CYS A 219 16.35 9.85 -5.81
C CYS A 219 16.46 9.32 -7.25
N ARG A 220 16.45 10.20 -8.26
CA ARG A 220 16.68 9.80 -9.67
C ARG A 220 18.07 9.22 -9.90
N SER A 221 19.04 9.58 -9.06
CA SER A 221 20.42 9.06 -9.10
C SER A 221 20.60 7.79 -8.24
N GLY A 222 19.51 7.16 -7.79
CA GLY A 222 19.55 5.90 -7.03
C GLY A 222 19.56 6.06 -5.51
N ALA A 223 19.40 7.27 -4.98
CA ALA A 223 19.25 7.46 -3.53
C ALA A 223 17.83 7.15 -3.04
N VAL A 224 17.73 6.82 -1.76
CA VAL A 224 16.46 6.78 -1.02
C VAL A 224 16.62 7.55 0.28
N TYR A 225 15.58 8.27 0.70
CA TYR A 225 15.56 9.01 1.96
C TYR A 225 14.74 8.27 3.00
N VAL A 226 15.41 7.55 3.89
CA VAL A 226 14.84 6.93 5.07
C VAL A 226 14.27 8.00 6.00
N LEU A 227 13.02 7.80 6.41
CA LEU A 227 12.39 8.59 7.46
C LEU A 227 12.61 7.88 8.81
N PRO A 228 13.32 8.50 9.77
CA PRO A 228 13.45 7.95 11.12
C PRO A 228 12.07 7.72 11.73
N ALA A 229 11.94 6.62 12.47
CA ALA A 229 10.66 6.22 13.01
C ALA A 229 10.71 6.14 14.53
N PHE A 230 9.63 6.58 15.14
CA PHE A 230 9.43 6.59 16.58
C PHE A 230 8.10 5.92 16.91
N GLU A 231 7.94 5.48 18.15
CA GLU A 231 6.67 4.93 18.64
C GLU A 231 6.33 5.54 20.00
N THR A 232 5.05 5.79 20.22
CA THR A 232 4.56 6.26 21.52
C THR A 232 4.09 5.08 22.38
N HIS A 233 4.46 5.05 23.65
CA HIS A 233 4.05 4.01 24.60
C HIS A 233 3.13 4.51 25.73
N CYS A 234 2.77 5.79 25.72
CA CYS A 234 1.74 6.42 26.56
C CYS A 234 1.11 7.60 25.83
N GLY A 235 0.06 8.20 26.41
CA GLY A 235 -0.65 9.35 25.84
C GLY A 235 -1.66 9.02 24.74
N GLY A 236 -1.70 7.77 24.27
CA GLY A 236 -2.66 7.31 23.27
C GLY A 236 -2.41 7.91 21.88
N THR A 237 -3.43 7.87 21.04
CA THR A 237 -3.36 8.31 19.64
C THR A 237 -3.17 9.82 19.50
N SER A 238 -3.82 10.63 20.34
CA SER A 238 -3.71 12.09 20.30
C SER A 238 -2.29 12.58 20.59
N TYR A 239 -1.55 11.89 21.46
CA TYR A 239 -0.15 12.23 21.72
C TYR A 239 0.76 11.88 20.52
N ALA A 240 0.51 10.76 19.83
CA ALA A 240 1.23 10.45 18.60
C ALA A 240 0.97 11.52 17.52
N ASP A 241 -0.30 11.94 17.39
CA ASP A 241 -0.72 13.00 16.48
C ASP A 241 -0.01 14.33 16.80
N SER A 242 0.05 14.72 18.09
CA SER A 242 0.74 15.95 18.50
C SER A 242 2.24 15.90 18.24
N VAL A 243 2.91 14.78 18.50
CA VAL A 243 4.35 14.64 18.21
C VAL A 243 4.64 14.77 16.72
N ALA A 244 3.77 14.25 15.85
CA ALA A 244 3.92 14.40 14.40
C ALA A 244 3.77 15.87 13.96
N VAL A 245 2.88 16.62 14.60
CA VAL A 245 2.65 18.06 14.31
C VAL A 245 3.77 18.95 14.88
N ASP A 246 4.17 18.73 16.14
CA ASP A 246 5.11 19.57 16.89
C ASP A 246 6.59 19.38 16.47
N GLY A 247 6.85 18.38 15.62
CA GLY A 247 8.14 18.19 14.96
C GLY A 247 9.25 17.61 15.85
N LYS A 248 10.50 17.73 15.37
CA LYS A 248 11.69 17.07 15.95
C LYS A 248 11.92 17.41 17.42
N LYS A 249 11.61 18.64 17.83
CA LYS A 249 11.73 19.09 19.22
C LYS A 249 10.84 18.26 20.16
N ALA A 250 9.61 17.95 19.75
CA ALA A 250 8.71 17.10 20.54
C ALA A 250 9.23 15.67 20.69
N VAL A 251 9.86 15.12 19.64
CA VAL A 251 10.53 13.81 19.71
C VAL A 251 11.67 13.83 20.75
N ILE A 252 12.54 14.84 20.69
CA ILE A 252 13.68 14.98 21.61
C ILE A 252 13.20 15.10 23.07
N GLN A 253 12.19 15.92 23.32
CA GLN A 253 11.59 16.06 24.65
C GLN A 253 10.85 14.79 25.10
N GLY A 254 10.25 14.07 24.15
CA GLY A 254 9.45 12.87 24.40
C GLY A 254 10.28 11.61 24.65
N ILE A 255 11.55 11.55 24.22
CA ILE A 255 12.34 10.30 24.18
C ILE A 255 12.57 9.66 25.56
N LYS A 256 12.50 10.45 26.63
CA LYS A 256 12.61 10.00 28.03
C LYS A 256 11.26 9.88 28.74
N ARG A 257 10.16 10.13 28.04
CA ARG A 257 8.80 10.21 28.59
C ARG A 257 7.88 9.19 27.94
N CYS A 258 7.34 9.52 26.76
CA CYS A 258 6.33 8.72 26.07
C CYS A 258 6.74 8.30 24.67
N VAL A 259 7.88 8.76 24.14
CA VAL A 259 8.39 8.43 22.81
C VAL A 259 9.59 7.52 22.94
N ARG A 260 9.73 6.54 22.06
CA ARG A 260 10.95 5.73 21.92
C ARG A 260 11.28 5.53 20.45
N ARG A 261 12.53 5.18 20.16
CA ARG A 261 12.97 4.74 18.83
C ARG A 261 12.13 3.55 18.39
N MET A 262 11.84 3.43 17.10
CA MET A 262 11.03 2.33 16.60
C MET A 262 11.63 0.96 16.96
N ARG A 263 10.81 0.10 17.60
CA ARG A 263 11.15 -1.29 17.95
C ARG A 263 12.52 -1.42 18.62
N PRO A 264 12.73 -0.83 19.81
CA PRO A 264 14.04 -0.83 20.47
C PRO A 264 14.52 -2.24 20.85
N LYS A 265 13.61 -3.21 20.93
CA LYS A 265 13.91 -4.64 21.19
C LYS A 265 14.25 -5.46 19.94
N ALA A 266 14.23 -4.85 18.74
CA ALA A 266 14.55 -5.51 17.48
C ALA A 266 15.65 -4.73 16.75
N PRO A 267 16.91 -4.79 17.22
CA PRO A 267 17.97 -3.87 16.81
C PRO A 267 18.24 -3.89 15.30
N PHE A 268 18.12 -5.04 14.64
CA PHE A 268 18.34 -5.17 13.19
C PHE A 268 17.26 -4.47 12.33
N SER A 269 16.08 -4.20 12.90
CA SER A 269 14.94 -3.65 12.14
C SER A 269 15.13 -2.19 11.76
N HIS A 270 15.67 -1.37 12.67
CA HIS A 270 15.75 0.09 12.47
C HIS A 270 17.05 0.77 12.95
N ASN A 271 18.01 0.05 13.55
CA ASN A 271 19.22 0.71 14.08
C ASN A 271 20.17 1.24 12.99
N SER A 272 20.05 0.79 11.74
CA SER A 272 20.81 1.34 10.62
C SER A 272 20.56 2.84 10.44
N THR A 273 19.43 3.38 10.93
CA THR A 273 19.12 4.81 10.93
C THR A 273 20.12 5.66 11.73
N LYS A 274 20.84 5.11 12.71
CA LYS A 274 21.79 5.88 13.58
C LYS A 274 21.14 7.10 14.27
N TYR A 275 20.11 6.85 15.07
CA TYR A 275 19.29 7.89 15.73
C TYR A 275 20.07 8.99 16.48
N GLU A 276 21.19 8.67 17.14
CA GLU A 276 21.99 9.70 17.84
C GLU A 276 22.49 10.78 16.88
N ARG A 277 22.88 10.38 15.66
CA ARG A 277 23.28 11.34 14.63
C ARG A 277 22.10 12.19 14.20
N TRP A 278 20.94 11.58 13.97
CA TRP A 278 19.72 12.30 13.59
C TRP A 278 19.30 13.37 14.60
N PHE A 279 19.40 13.07 15.90
CA PHE A 279 19.07 14.05 16.94
C PHE A 279 19.99 15.27 16.92
N ALA A 280 21.23 15.13 16.45
CA ALA A 280 22.27 16.15 16.51
C ALA A 280 22.51 16.89 15.19
N THR A 281 21.84 16.51 14.10
CA THR A 281 22.11 17.08 12.76
C THR A 281 20.83 17.54 12.08
N ASP A 282 20.93 18.61 11.29
CA ASP A 282 19.87 19.06 10.39
C ASP A 282 20.26 18.82 8.91
N GLU A 283 21.31 18.01 8.68
CA GLU A 283 21.75 17.60 7.35
C GLU A 283 21.45 16.13 7.08
N ALA A 284 21.17 15.79 5.82
CA ALA A 284 21.02 14.41 5.40
C ALA A 284 22.35 13.66 5.55
N TYR A 285 22.29 12.38 5.89
CA TYR A 285 23.51 11.57 6.01
C TYR A 285 23.34 10.16 5.47
N SER A 286 24.43 9.64 4.90
CA SER A 286 24.51 8.28 4.42
C SER A 286 24.59 7.27 5.57
N ILE A 287 23.91 6.13 5.38
CA ILE A 287 23.98 4.96 6.24
C ILE A 287 24.32 3.72 5.43
N THR A 288 24.95 2.75 6.08
CA THR A 288 25.12 1.41 5.50
C THR A 288 23.85 0.60 5.73
N TYR A 289 23.31 0.02 4.66
CA TYR A 289 22.22 -0.94 4.76
C TYR A 289 22.62 -2.13 5.65
N GLY A 290 21.70 -2.57 6.50
CA GLY A 290 21.90 -3.72 7.38
C GLY A 290 20.93 -4.85 7.03
N PRO A 291 21.31 -6.12 7.22
CA PRO A 291 20.38 -7.24 7.06
C PRO A 291 19.13 -7.06 7.93
N LEU A 292 17.96 -7.39 7.37
CA LEU A 292 16.64 -7.25 8.01
C LEU A 292 16.23 -5.82 8.34
N PHE A 293 16.94 -4.81 7.82
CA PHE A 293 16.52 -3.43 7.94
C PHE A 293 15.16 -3.25 7.26
N GLU A 294 14.20 -2.68 8.00
CA GLU A 294 12.80 -2.53 7.61
C GLU A 294 12.43 -1.03 7.57
N PRO A 295 13.07 -0.20 6.72
CA PRO A 295 12.83 1.25 6.69
C PRO A 295 11.50 1.63 6.04
N TRP A 296 11.10 2.88 6.27
CA TRP A 296 10.18 3.61 5.40
C TRP A 296 10.97 4.74 4.75
N PHE A 297 10.77 4.97 3.46
CA PHE A 297 11.61 5.91 2.72
C PHE A 297 10.86 6.60 1.58
N ILE A 298 11.35 7.79 1.23
CA ILE A 298 11.02 8.51 -0.01
C ILE A 298 11.99 8.06 -1.10
N SER A 299 11.48 7.83 -2.32
CA SER A 299 12.25 7.27 -3.44
C SER A 299 11.68 7.71 -4.78
N TRP A 300 12.47 7.53 -5.85
CA TRP A 300 12.02 7.77 -7.22
C TRP A 300 10.99 6.72 -7.64
N ARG A 301 9.83 7.17 -8.13
CA ARG A 301 8.70 6.31 -8.48
C ARG A 301 9.08 5.21 -9.46
N TRP A 302 10.00 5.46 -10.40
CA TRP A 302 10.40 4.46 -11.41
C TRP A 302 11.57 3.59 -10.95
N GLY A 303 12.41 4.08 -10.04
CA GLY A 303 13.54 3.32 -9.48
C GLY A 303 13.13 2.37 -8.34
N THR A 304 11.95 2.55 -7.76
CA THR A 304 11.49 1.71 -6.65
C THR A 304 10.97 0.35 -7.15
N LEU A 305 11.59 -0.72 -6.68
CA LEU A 305 11.15 -2.08 -6.99
C LEU A 305 9.75 -2.37 -6.44
N TRP A 306 8.97 -3.15 -7.18
CA TRP A 306 7.65 -3.62 -6.75
C TRP A 306 7.76 -4.60 -5.58
N TYR A 307 6.67 -4.75 -4.82
CA TYR A 307 6.60 -5.73 -3.76
C TYR A 307 6.28 -7.12 -4.30
N ASP A 308 6.92 -8.16 -3.74
CA ASP A 308 6.66 -9.56 -4.09
C ASP A 308 5.36 -10.06 -3.45
N TYR A 309 4.39 -10.46 -4.27
CA TYR A 309 3.03 -10.82 -3.82
C TYR A 309 2.98 -12.06 -2.92
N ARG A 310 4.01 -12.92 -2.97
CA ARG A 310 4.07 -14.16 -2.18
C ARG A 310 4.12 -13.88 -0.68
N TYR A 311 4.68 -12.74 -0.30
CA TYR A 311 4.72 -12.29 1.10
C TYR A 311 3.35 -11.76 1.55
N ARG A 312 2.54 -12.66 2.11
CA ARG A 312 1.25 -12.35 2.74
C ARG A 312 1.33 -12.39 4.26
N GLY A 313 0.43 -11.66 4.90
CA GLY A 313 0.37 -11.56 6.35
C GLY A 313 1.62 -10.91 6.96
N TYR A 314 2.02 -11.41 8.12
CA TYR A 314 3.14 -10.85 8.88
C TYR A 314 4.48 -11.49 8.48
N GLY A 315 5.53 -10.68 8.56
CA GLY A 315 6.92 -11.14 8.44
C GLY A 315 7.52 -10.81 7.08
N LYS A 316 8.69 -10.16 7.11
CA LYS A 316 9.62 -9.93 5.98
C LYS A 316 9.07 -9.30 4.70
N ASN A 317 7.80 -8.97 4.66
CA ASN A 317 7.11 -8.41 3.50
C ASN A 317 7.70 -7.06 3.02
N LYS A 318 8.14 -6.18 3.93
CA LYS A 318 8.90 -4.96 3.59
C LYS A 318 10.40 -5.21 3.47
N ILE A 319 10.93 -6.11 4.31
CA ILE A 319 12.36 -6.44 4.33
C ILE A 319 12.83 -6.90 2.95
N VAL A 320 12.04 -7.73 2.26
CA VAL A 320 12.40 -8.22 0.93
C VAL A 320 12.56 -7.09 -0.09
N GLN A 321 11.67 -6.10 -0.11
CA GLN A 321 11.78 -4.96 -1.02
C GLN A 321 13.00 -4.10 -0.67
N ALA A 322 13.22 -3.81 0.61
CA ALA A 322 14.39 -3.03 1.04
C ALA A 322 15.71 -3.76 0.71
N ALA A 323 15.76 -5.08 0.89
CA ALA A 323 16.89 -5.90 0.49
C ALA A 323 17.12 -5.87 -1.02
N ALA A 324 16.05 -5.96 -1.81
CA ALA A 324 16.14 -5.87 -3.28
C ALA A 324 16.63 -4.50 -3.75
N MET A 325 16.11 -3.40 -3.18
CA MET A 325 16.60 -2.04 -3.45
C MET A 325 18.10 -1.92 -3.14
N ASN A 326 18.55 -2.48 -2.02
CA ASN A 326 19.97 -2.49 -1.67
C ASN A 326 20.80 -3.33 -2.66
N ALA A 327 20.30 -4.50 -3.08
CA ALA A 327 20.98 -5.36 -4.05
C ALA A 327 21.13 -4.69 -5.42
N THR A 328 20.24 -3.75 -5.78
CA THR A 328 20.35 -2.91 -6.98
C THR A 328 21.22 -1.65 -6.80
N GLY A 329 21.93 -1.52 -5.67
CA GLY A 329 22.89 -0.43 -5.44
C GLY A 329 22.28 0.87 -4.89
N ALA A 330 21.11 0.82 -4.24
CA ALA A 330 20.50 2.01 -3.65
C ALA A 330 21.43 2.71 -2.64
N ILE A 331 21.47 4.04 -2.70
CA ILE A 331 22.20 4.88 -1.75
C ILE A 331 21.26 5.27 -0.61
N TRP A 332 21.54 4.80 0.59
CA TRP A 332 20.67 5.01 1.75
C TRP A 332 21.03 6.30 2.47
N LEU A 333 20.16 7.31 2.37
CA LEU A 333 20.26 8.56 3.11
C LEU A 333 19.19 8.59 4.20
N VAL A 334 19.48 9.23 5.33
CA VAL A 334 18.47 9.56 6.34
C VAL A 334 18.04 11.01 6.16
N SER A 335 16.73 11.23 6.08
CA SER A 335 16.11 12.55 5.99
C SER A 335 16.29 13.33 7.30
N PRO A 336 16.81 14.58 7.27
CA PRO A 336 16.85 15.44 8.46
C PRO A 336 15.52 16.16 8.69
N HIS A 337 14.73 16.35 7.63
CA HIS A 337 13.54 17.20 7.60
C HIS A 337 12.28 16.54 8.17
N GLY A 338 12.27 15.21 8.25
CA GLY A 338 11.08 14.42 8.47
C GLY A 338 11.30 13.21 9.35
N PHE A 339 10.23 12.75 10.00
CA PHE A 339 10.19 11.49 10.73
C PHE A 339 8.78 10.91 10.70
N LEU A 340 8.63 9.68 11.20
CA LEU A 340 7.37 8.99 11.36
C LEU A 340 7.10 8.70 12.84
N VAL A 341 5.84 8.75 13.23
CA VAL A 341 5.38 8.35 14.58
C VAL A 341 4.37 7.21 14.44
N HIS A 342 4.64 6.08 15.09
CA HIS A 342 3.68 4.99 15.21
C HIS A 342 2.51 5.44 16.08
N ARG A 343 1.32 5.43 15.50
CA ARG A 343 0.07 5.76 16.17
C ARG A 343 -0.51 4.50 16.81
N PRO A 344 -0.64 4.44 18.14
CA PRO A 344 -1.07 3.24 18.85
C PRO A 344 -2.39 2.66 18.31
N HIS A 345 -2.47 1.34 18.27
CA HIS A 345 -3.64 0.63 17.78
C HIS A 345 -3.74 -0.78 18.37
N THR A 346 -4.94 -1.35 18.35
CA THR A 346 -5.17 -2.73 18.79
C THR A 346 -4.41 -3.72 17.91
N GLU A 347 -3.77 -4.71 18.51
CA GLU A 347 -3.11 -5.78 17.76
C GLU A 347 -4.12 -6.68 17.04
N SER A 348 -3.83 -7.01 15.78
CA SER A 348 -4.65 -7.91 14.97
C SER A 348 -4.52 -9.36 15.43
N ARG A 349 -5.54 -10.19 15.14
CA ARG A 349 -5.46 -11.64 15.36
C ARG A 349 -4.30 -12.27 14.57
N ALA A 350 -4.14 -11.86 13.30
CA ALA A 350 -3.05 -12.31 12.44
C ALA A 350 -1.67 -12.11 13.08
N ARG A 351 -1.46 -10.97 13.75
CA ARG A 351 -0.22 -10.70 14.48
C ARG A 351 -0.01 -11.65 15.64
N LYS A 352 -1.05 -11.87 16.45
CA LYS A 352 -0.99 -12.75 17.63
C LYS A 352 -0.66 -14.18 17.24
N ASP A 353 -1.29 -14.68 16.18
CA ASP A 353 -1.07 -16.04 15.67
C ASP A 353 0.35 -16.19 15.09
N PHE A 354 0.83 -15.19 14.33
CA PHE A 354 2.20 -15.17 13.83
C PHE A 354 3.24 -15.15 14.96
N LEU A 355 3.05 -14.31 15.99
CA LEU A 355 3.97 -14.24 17.12
C LEU A 355 3.97 -15.54 17.93
N ARG A 356 2.80 -16.17 18.12
CA ARG A 356 2.71 -17.48 18.77
C ARG A 356 3.58 -18.51 18.04
N ALA A 357 3.43 -18.64 16.73
CA ALA A 357 4.25 -19.54 15.93
C ALA A 357 5.75 -19.19 16.04
N LYS A 358 6.10 -17.91 15.90
CA LYS A 358 7.49 -17.42 16.03
C LYS A 358 8.13 -17.79 17.38
N PHE A 359 7.38 -17.68 18.48
CA PHE A 359 7.90 -18.01 19.81
C PHE A 359 7.89 -19.52 20.10
N SER A 360 7.09 -20.30 19.37
CA SER A 360 7.10 -21.77 19.39
C SER A 360 8.15 -22.39 18.47
N ARG A 361 9.07 -21.62 17.87
CA ARG A 361 10.06 -22.08 16.88
C ARG A 361 10.98 -23.25 17.26
N LYS A 362 10.95 -23.70 18.52
CA LYS A 362 11.68 -24.91 18.96
C LYS A 362 10.90 -26.20 18.67
N ASP A 363 9.60 -26.09 18.42
CA ASP A 363 8.70 -27.19 18.07
C ASP A 363 8.37 -27.10 16.57
N MET A 364 9.05 -27.90 15.76
CA MET A 364 8.86 -27.94 14.31
C MET A 364 7.46 -28.41 13.92
N GLN A 365 6.81 -29.23 14.74
CA GLN A 365 5.45 -29.69 14.47
C GLN A 365 4.44 -28.55 14.66
N ALA A 366 4.65 -27.69 15.67
CA ALA A 366 3.83 -26.49 15.89
C ALA A 366 4.01 -25.39 14.82
N LEU A 367 5.08 -25.44 14.02
CA LEU A 367 5.30 -24.52 12.92
C LEU A 367 4.61 -24.94 11.62
N ARG A 368 4.33 -26.24 11.47
CA ARG A 368 3.89 -26.82 10.19
C ARG A 368 2.59 -26.19 9.69
N GLY A 369 2.61 -25.68 8.47
CA GLY A 369 1.47 -25.04 7.83
C GLY A 369 1.12 -23.68 8.42
N THR A 370 2.02 -23.04 9.17
CA THR A 370 1.80 -21.67 9.68
C THR A 370 2.31 -20.63 8.68
N VAL A 371 1.76 -19.41 8.76
CA VAL A 371 2.28 -18.25 8.02
C VAL A 371 3.76 -18.00 8.33
N TYR A 372 4.18 -18.24 9.58
CA TYR A 372 5.56 -18.06 9.99
C TYR A 372 6.50 -19.01 9.24
N GLU A 373 6.22 -20.32 9.25
CA GLU A 373 7.04 -21.32 8.55
C GLU A 373 7.19 -20.98 7.07
N HIS A 374 6.08 -20.70 6.39
CA HIS A 374 6.10 -20.39 4.97
C HIS A 374 6.93 -19.13 4.67
N VAL A 375 6.75 -18.04 5.43
CA VAL A 375 7.54 -16.80 5.26
C VAL A 375 9.03 -16.99 5.56
N GLU A 376 9.38 -17.84 6.54
CA GLU A 376 10.78 -18.18 6.79
C GLU A 376 11.37 -18.96 5.61
N SER A 377 10.69 -19.99 5.08
CA SER A 377 11.12 -20.75 3.90
C SER A 377 11.32 -19.84 2.68
N LEU A 378 10.31 -19.04 2.38
CA LEU A 378 10.31 -18.10 1.26
C LEU A 378 11.47 -17.10 1.36
N TRP A 379 11.83 -16.69 2.57
CA TRP A 379 12.98 -15.81 2.80
C TRP A 379 14.33 -16.50 2.58
N GLU A 380 14.47 -17.77 2.94
CA GLU A 380 15.70 -18.52 2.65
C GLU A 380 15.91 -18.66 1.13
N GLU A 381 14.86 -18.98 0.39
CA GLU A 381 14.87 -19.01 -1.08
C GLU A 381 15.26 -17.64 -1.66
N THR A 382 14.61 -16.58 -1.17
CA THR A 382 14.86 -15.21 -1.63
C THR A 382 16.30 -14.75 -1.34
N LYS A 383 16.88 -15.15 -0.21
CA LYS A 383 18.30 -14.88 0.08
C LYS A 383 19.23 -15.59 -0.91
N ALA A 384 18.91 -16.83 -1.29
CA ALA A 384 19.68 -17.54 -2.32
C ALA A 384 19.56 -16.82 -3.68
N GLU A 385 18.36 -16.38 -4.06
CA GLU A 385 18.15 -15.58 -5.27
C GLU A 385 18.94 -14.26 -5.25
N PHE A 386 19.05 -13.59 -4.10
CA PHE A 386 19.90 -12.40 -3.95
C PHE A 386 21.39 -12.72 -4.09
N ALA A 387 21.86 -13.79 -3.46
CA ALA A 387 23.27 -14.21 -3.55
C ALA A 387 23.67 -14.55 -5.00
N ASP A 388 22.72 -15.11 -5.77
CA ASP A 388 22.91 -15.44 -7.17
C ASP A 388 22.69 -14.25 -8.13
N GLY A 389 22.22 -13.09 -7.64
CA GLY A 389 21.85 -11.96 -8.49
C GLY A 389 20.62 -12.21 -9.38
N LYS A 390 19.76 -13.16 -9.01
CA LYS A 390 18.59 -13.61 -9.79
C LYS A 390 17.25 -13.13 -9.25
N TYR A 391 17.23 -12.50 -8.08
CA TYR A 391 15.99 -12.06 -7.45
C TYR A 391 15.24 -11.04 -8.33
N VAL A 392 13.97 -11.35 -8.62
CA VAL A 392 13.02 -10.42 -9.21
C VAL A 392 11.73 -10.51 -8.41
N ALA A 393 11.19 -9.35 -8.02
CA ALA A 393 9.91 -9.29 -7.34
C ALA A 393 8.81 -9.88 -8.23
N ARG A 394 8.14 -10.91 -7.74
CA ARG A 394 7.00 -11.51 -8.43
C ARG A 394 5.77 -10.63 -8.21
N VAL A 395 5.18 -10.18 -9.31
CA VAL A 395 3.94 -9.37 -9.33
C VAL A 395 2.86 -10.13 -10.09
N GLU A 396 1.59 -9.86 -9.78
CA GLU A 396 0.47 -10.55 -10.42
C GLU A 396 0.38 -10.21 -11.91
N ARG A 397 -0.01 -11.18 -12.73
CA ARG A 397 -0.22 -10.95 -14.17
C ARG A 397 -1.25 -9.85 -14.43
N ASP A 398 -2.36 -9.88 -13.72
CA ASP A 398 -3.44 -8.89 -13.87
C ASP A 398 -2.98 -7.50 -13.38
N PHE A 399 -2.11 -7.45 -12.38
CA PHE A 399 -1.43 -6.23 -11.97
C PHE A 399 -0.54 -5.66 -13.09
N GLN A 400 0.26 -6.49 -13.78
CA GLN A 400 1.11 -6.05 -14.90
C GLN A 400 0.27 -5.53 -16.08
N VAL A 401 -0.85 -6.20 -16.39
CA VAL A 401 -1.79 -5.76 -17.43
C VAL A 401 -2.39 -4.40 -17.07
N CYS A 402 -2.79 -4.20 -15.81
CA CYS A 402 -3.24 -2.92 -15.32
C CYS A 402 -2.15 -1.86 -15.43
N LEU A 403 -0.95 -2.10 -14.89
CA LEU A 403 0.17 -1.16 -14.97
C LEU A 403 0.44 -0.69 -16.41
N GLY A 404 0.42 -1.63 -17.37
CA GLY A 404 0.61 -1.35 -18.79
C GLY A 404 -0.54 -0.60 -19.47
N SER A 405 -1.70 -0.44 -18.83
CA SER A 405 -2.84 0.32 -19.39
C SER A 405 -2.98 1.73 -18.83
N LEU A 406 -2.30 2.05 -17.73
CA LEU A 406 -2.42 3.34 -17.05
C LEU A 406 -1.54 4.41 -17.73
N PRO A 407 -2.10 5.54 -18.20
CA PRO A 407 -1.34 6.57 -18.92
C PRO A 407 -0.18 7.17 -18.12
N TRP A 408 -0.36 7.40 -16.82
CA TRP A 408 0.69 7.98 -15.96
C TRP A 408 1.79 6.99 -15.55
N TRP A 409 1.66 5.73 -15.97
CA TRP A 409 2.68 4.68 -15.88
C TRP A 409 3.26 4.29 -17.25
N GLN A 410 2.82 4.94 -18.33
CA GLN A 410 3.54 4.93 -19.58
C GLN A 410 4.65 5.98 -19.47
N SER A 411 5.90 5.57 -19.62
CA SER A 411 6.96 6.56 -19.84
C SER A 411 6.57 7.33 -21.10
N SER A 412 6.29 8.63 -20.99
CA SER A 412 6.29 9.52 -22.15
C SER A 412 7.64 9.34 -22.83
N GLY A 413 7.66 8.70 -24.01
CA GLY A 413 8.89 8.36 -24.71
C GLY A 413 9.88 9.54 -24.73
N GLY A 414 11.11 9.25 -24.31
CA GLY A 414 12.23 10.17 -24.18
C GLY A 414 13.12 9.58 -23.09
N GLY A 415 14.11 8.76 -23.43
CA GLY A 415 15.24 9.15 -24.27
C GLY A 415 16.42 9.35 -23.33
#